data_AF-A0A0G1YRZ9-F1
#
_entry.id   AF-A0A0G1YRZ9-F1
#
_cell.length_a   1.000
_cell.length_b   1.000
_cell.length_c   1.000
_cell.angle_alpha   90.00
_cell.angle_beta   90.00
_cell.angle_gamma   90.00
#
_symmetry.space_group_name_H-M   'P 1'
#
loop_
_entity.id
_entity.type
_entity.pdbx_description
1 polymer ?
#
loop_
_entity_poly.entity_id
_entity_poly.type
_entity_poly.pdbx_seq_one_letter_code
_entity_poly.pdbx_strand_id
1 'polypeptide(L)'
;FKQALAYYSLFQSCIIKRPYNLFHRKNLYIRTAEVERSFGNKKTWDTPFEDHFLKFVEEANNAVFDNGKKNQASHSDILNLTIPKIDLVYIDTPYISVKGVGVNYFDFYHFLEGIVFYDDWSKLIDENSRHKKIKNGKSEWCNKGEIHGAFARLFDKFKNSILVVSYRDDGTPTISELADMLKKHKKSVEIKKLNYKYVLSNGNTKEVLIIAK
;
A
#
# COMPACT_ATOMS: atom_id res chain seq x y z
N PHE A 1 12.51 -0.36 17.49
CA PHE A 1 11.19 -0.90 17.05
C PHE A 1 10.01 -0.38 17.89
N LYS A 2 10.14 -0.19 19.22
CA LYS A 2 9.04 0.32 20.08
C LYS A 2 8.32 1.56 19.54
N GLN A 3 9.08 2.56 19.04
CA GLN A 3 8.50 3.75 18.39
C GLN A 3 7.64 3.39 17.16
N ALA A 4 8.10 2.47 16.32
CA ALA A 4 7.34 2.01 15.15
C ALA A 4 6.06 1.28 15.57
N LEU A 5 6.09 0.49 16.66
CA LEU A 5 4.88 -0.13 17.21
C LEU A 5 3.91 0.94 17.73
N ALA A 6 4.39 1.97 18.43
CA ALA A 6 3.55 3.07 18.90
C ALA A 6 2.89 3.83 17.73
N TYR A 7 3.65 4.11 16.65
CA TYR A 7 3.08 4.68 15.43
C TYR A 7 2.06 3.76 14.78
N TYR A 8 2.35 2.46 14.67
CA TYR A 8 1.39 1.48 14.17
C TYR A 8 0.09 1.53 14.97
N SER A 9 0.15 1.48 16.30
CA SER A 9 -1.05 1.49 17.15
C SER A 9 -1.81 2.80 17.03
N LEU A 10 -1.10 3.94 16.94
CA LEU A 10 -1.70 5.24 16.69
C LEU A 10 -2.42 5.29 15.34
N PHE A 11 -1.75 4.83 14.28
CA PHE A 11 -2.29 4.85 12.92
C PHE A 11 -3.50 3.95 12.76
N GLN A 12 -3.45 2.72 13.29
CA GLN A 12 -4.61 1.81 13.27
C GLN A 12 -5.80 2.40 14.02
N SER A 13 -5.57 3.07 15.15
CA SER A 13 -6.62 3.78 15.90
C SER A 13 -7.26 4.91 15.11
N CYS A 14 -6.46 5.66 14.35
CA CYS A 14 -6.97 6.69 13.44
C CYS A 14 -7.76 6.08 12.28
N ILE A 15 -7.23 5.03 11.66
CA ILE A 15 -7.82 4.35 10.50
C ILE A 15 -9.19 3.76 10.85
N ILE A 16 -9.29 2.99 11.93
CA ILE A 16 -10.50 2.25 12.29
C ILE A 16 -11.68 3.20 12.63
N LYS A 17 -11.37 4.42 13.08
CA LYS A 17 -12.37 5.46 13.35
C LYS A 17 -12.75 6.28 12.12
N ARG A 18 -12.16 5.99 10.95
CA ARG A 18 -12.45 6.68 9.69
C ARG A 18 -13.47 5.89 8.87
N PRO A 19 -14.47 6.54 8.25
CA PRO A 19 -15.35 5.82 7.32
C PRO A 19 -14.55 5.22 6.16
N TYR A 20 -14.82 3.95 5.88
CA TYR A 20 -14.08 3.13 4.90
C TYR A 20 -12.59 2.94 5.21
N ASN A 21 -12.11 3.29 6.41
CA ASN A 21 -10.70 3.19 6.79
C ASN A 21 -9.74 4.03 5.92
N LEU A 22 -10.22 5.13 5.31
CA LEU A 22 -9.44 5.96 4.37
C LEU A 22 -9.69 7.47 4.58
N PHE A 23 -8.64 8.29 4.43
CA PHE A 23 -8.68 9.76 4.63
C PHE A 23 -8.98 10.58 3.37
N HIS A 24 -9.21 9.92 2.23
CA HIS A 24 -9.37 10.51 0.89
C HIS A 24 -10.59 11.43 0.61
N ARG A 25 -11.48 11.66 1.58
CA ARG A 25 -12.73 12.43 1.39
C ARG A 25 -13.14 13.20 2.65
N LYS A 26 -13.86 14.31 2.50
CA LYS A 26 -14.56 15.03 3.59
C LYS A 26 -15.85 14.31 3.99
N ASN A 27 -15.74 13.17 4.67
CA ASN A 27 -16.87 12.29 4.98
C ASN A 27 -17.21 12.20 6.48
N LEU A 28 -16.87 13.22 7.27
CA LEU A 28 -17.21 13.26 8.71
C LEU A 28 -18.72 13.10 8.95
N TYR A 29 -19.54 13.64 8.06
CA TYR A 29 -21.00 13.51 8.11
C TYR A 29 -21.48 12.05 8.16
N ILE A 30 -20.74 11.10 7.58
CA ILE A 30 -21.08 9.67 7.63
C ILE A 30 -21.08 9.15 9.06
N ARG A 31 -20.27 9.75 9.96
CA ARG A 31 -20.26 9.40 11.38
C ARG A 31 -21.38 10.09 12.13
N THR A 32 -21.59 11.38 11.88
CA THR A 32 -22.47 12.24 12.69
C THR A 32 -23.93 12.25 12.25
N ALA A 33 -24.26 11.79 11.03
CA ALA A 33 -25.63 11.78 10.54
C ALA A 33 -26.50 10.75 11.29
N GLU A 34 -27.70 11.17 11.70
CA GLU A 34 -28.69 10.27 12.30
C GLU A 34 -29.40 9.47 11.20
N VAL A 35 -28.89 8.27 10.93
CA VAL A 35 -29.46 7.32 9.96
C VAL A 35 -29.50 5.94 10.59
N GLU A 36 -30.49 5.12 10.23
CA GLU A 36 -30.48 3.70 10.58
C GLU A 36 -29.29 3.02 9.91
N ARG A 37 -28.47 2.33 10.70
CA ARG A 37 -27.26 1.65 10.21
C ARG A 37 -27.30 0.19 10.58
N SER A 38 -26.91 -0.68 9.64
CA SER A 38 -26.56 -2.05 9.96
C SER A 38 -25.32 -2.09 10.88
N PHE A 39 -25.35 -3.00 11.85
CA PHE A 39 -24.43 -3.04 12.99
C PHE A 39 -22.95 -3.28 12.58
N GLY A 40 -22.02 -2.76 13.37
CA GLY A 40 -20.57 -2.93 13.23
C GLY A 40 -19.80 -1.61 13.22
N ASN A 41 -20.04 -0.76 12.21
CA ASN A 41 -19.28 0.49 12.03
C ASN A 41 -19.55 1.54 13.11
N LYS A 42 -20.82 1.70 13.54
CA LYS A 42 -21.19 2.68 14.57
C LYS A 42 -20.54 2.37 15.92
N LYS A 43 -20.64 1.11 16.39
CA LYS A 43 -19.99 0.66 17.64
C LYS A 43 -18.50 0.99 17.64
N THR A 44 -17.81 0.68 16.55
CA THR A 44 -16.38 0.98 16.39
C THR A 44 -16.08 2.48 16.44
N TRP A 45 -16.88 3.31 15.78
CA TRP A 45 -16.69 4.76 15.77
C TRP A 45 -16.97 5.42 17.12
N ASP A 46 -17.92 4.87 17.89
CA ASP A 46 -18.34 5.39 19.19
C ASP A 46 -17.42 4.91 20.32
N THR A 47 -16.75 3.76 20.17
CA THR A 47 -15.71 3.28 21.10
C THR A 47 -14.60 4.32 21.26
N PRO A 48 -14.20 4.75 22.47
CA PRO A 48 -13.14 5.73 22.70
C PRO A 48 -11.84 5.48 21.91
N PHE A 49 -11.12 6.56 21.60
CA PHE A 49 -9.86 6.44 20.85
C PHE A 49 -8.80 5.65 21.64
N GLU A 50 -8.71 5.91 22.95
CA GLU A 50 -7.77 5.24 23.86
C GLU A 50 -7.97 3.72 23.89
N ASP A 51 -9.22 3.26 23.93
CA ASP A 51 -9.54 1.82 23.89
C ASP A 51 -8.99 1.15 22.63
N HIS A 52 -9.17 1.79 21.46
CA HIS A 52 -8.59 1.29 20.20
C HIS A 52 -7.06 1.32 20.25
N PHE A 53 -6.47 2.38 20.79
CA PHE A 53 -5.02 2.51 20.89
C PHE A 53 -4.41 1.40 21.75
N LEU A 54 -4.94 1.18 22.96
CA LEU A 54 -4.48 0.11 23.85
C LEU A 54 -4.66 -1.27 23.22
N LYS A 55 -5.78 -1.51 22.54
CA LYS A 55 -6.01 -2.74 21.78
C LYS A 55 -4.95 -2.96 20.71
N PHE A 56 -4.64 -1.94 19.90
CA PHE A 56 -3.61 -2.09 18.86
C PHE A 56 -2.19 -2.11 19.42
N VAL A 57 -1.95 -1.60 20.63
CA VAL A 57 -0.69 -1.80 21.35
C VAL A 57 -0.55 -3.28 21.74
N GLU A 58 -1.61 -3.88 22.27
CA GLU A 58 -1.62 -5.31 22.60
C GLU A 58 -1.40 -6.18 21.35
N GLU A 59 -2.15 -5.91 20.27
CA GLU A 59 -2.00 -6.59 18.98
C GLU A 59 -0.56 -6.49 18.44
N ALA A 60 0.00 -5.28 18.44
CA ALA A 60 1.36 -5.04 17.95
C ALA A 60 2.41 -5.79 18.76
N ASN A 61 2.29 -5.81 20.10
CA ASN A 61 3.23 -6.52 20.96
C ASN A 61 3.13 -8.04 20.77
N ASN A 62 1.92 -8.58 20.59
CA ASN A 62 1.70 -10.00 20.34
C ASN A 62 2.22 -10.45 18.96
N ALA A 63 2.37 -9.52 18.01
CA ALA A 63 2.96 -9.77 16.70
C ALA A 63 4.50 -9.74 16.69
N VAL A 64 5.15 -9.33 17.78
CA VAL A 64 6.62 -9.35 17.89
C VAL A 64 7.08 -10.72 18.35
N PHE A 65 7.82 -11.40 17.49
CA PHE A 65 8.44 -12.69 17.81
C PHE A 65 9.86 -12.75 17.24
N ASP A 66 10.69 -13.61 17.84
CA ASP A 66 12.02 -13.93 17.33
C ASP A 66 11.93 -15.18 16.44
N ASN A 67 12.37 -15.04 15.19
CA ASN A 67 12.47 -16.15 14.24
C ASN A 67 13.91 -16.70 14.11
N GLY A 68 14.84 -16.21 14.92
CA GLY A 68 16.26 -16.55 14.89
C GLY A 68 17.00 -16.00 13.67
N LYS A 69 16.42 -15.03 12.93
CA LYS A 69 16.99 -14.44 11.72
C LYS A 69 17.27 -12.95 11.90
N LYS A 70 18.24 -12.46 11.13
CA LYS A 70 18.57 -11.02 11.06
C LYS A 70 17.63 -10.32 10.08
N ASN A 71 16.50 -9.85 10.56
CA ASN A 71 15.52 -9.12 9.76
C ASN A 71 15.87 -7.63 9.71
N GLN A 72 15.78 -7.00 8.53
CA GLN A 72 16.02 -5.57 8.34
C GLN A 72 14.85 -4.95 7.57
N ALA A 73 14.49 -3.71 7.93
CA ALA A 73 13.47 -2.92 7.24
C ALA A 73 14.04 -1.53 6.95
N SER A 74 13.70 -0.96 5.80
CA SER A 74 14.18 0.34 5.35
C SER A 74 13.05 1.14 4.73
N HIS A 75 13.09 2.47 4.88
CA HIS A 75 12.22 3.40 4.18
C HIS A 75 13.06 4.18 3.17
N SER A 76 13.01 3.78 1.90
CA SER A 76 13.70 4.44 0.80
C SER A 76 13.11 3.97 -0.53
N ASP A 77 13.32 4.75 -1.59
CA ASP A 77 13.22 4.22 -2.94
C ASP A 77 14.21 3.06 -3.09
N ILE A 78 13.71 1.92 -3.55
CA ILE A 78 14.51 0.71 -3.72
C ILE A 78 15.64 0.91 -4.73
N LEU A 79 15.48 1.79 -5.73
CA LEU A 79 16.52 2.10 -6.71
C LEU A 79 17.72 2.79 -6.07
N ASN A 80 17.52 3.56 -5.00
CA ASN A 80 18.58 4.28 -4.28
C ASN A 80 19.25 3.44 -3.18
N LEU A 81 18.64 2.32 -2.76
CA LEU A 81 19.21 1.45 -1.73
C LEU A 81 20.36 0.60 -2.28
N THR A 82 21.51 0.65 -1.61
CA THR A 82 22.57 -0.35 -1.79
C THR A 82 22.26 -1.53 -0.88
N ILE A 83 22.06 -2.70 -1.49
CA ILE A 83 21.66 -3.92 -0.82
C ILE A 83 22.70 -5.02 -1.10
N PRO A 84 22.95 -5.91 -0.13
CA PRO A 84 23.79 -7.08 -0.38
C PRO A 84 23.16 -7.99 -1.45
N LYS A 85 23.89 -9.02 -1.85
CA LYS A 85 23.35 -10.04 -2.76
C LYS A 85 22.08 -10.64 -2.15
N ILE A 86 21.00 -10.67 -2.94
CA ILE A 86 19.70 -11.24 -2.57
C ILE A 86 19.41 -12.42 -3.48
N ASP A 87 18.99 -13.54 -2.92
CA ASP A 87 18.64 -14.73 -3.69
C ASP A 87 17.25 -14.64 -4.31
N LEU A 88 16.29 -14.04 -3.60
CA LEU A 88 14.89 -13.89 -4.04
C LEU A 88 14.32 -12.52 -3.64
N VAL A 89 13.60 -11.90 -4.57
CA VAL A 89 12.90 -10.63 -4.38
C VAL A 89 11.41 -10.83 -4.66
N TYR A 90 10.59 -10.61 -3.63
CA TYR A 90 9.14 -10.50 -3.79
C TYR A 90 8.77 -9.03 -4.05
N ILE A 91 8.01 -8.81 -5.11
CA ILE A 91 7.66 -7.49 -5.63
C ILE A 91 6.14 -7.35 -5.61
N ASP A 92 5.64 -6.39 -4.83
CA ASP A 92 4.23 -6.03 -4.76
C ASP A 92 4.12 -4.51 -4.90
N THR A 93 4.14 -4.05 -6.15
CA THR A 93 4.13 -2.63 -6.49
C THR A 93 2.70 -2.12 -6.64
N PRO A 94 2.46 -0.80 -6.53
CA PRO A 94 1.20 -0.25 -7.00
C PRO A 94 0.96 -0.60 -8.47
N TYR A 95 -0.31 -0.73 -8.85
CA TYR A 95 -0.73 -1.01 -10.22
C TYR A 95 -1.74 0.03 -10.67
N ILE A 96 -1.80 0.26 -11.98
CA ILE A 96 -2.81 1.09 -12.61
C ILE A 96 -3.83 0.16 -13.24
N SER A 97 -5.08 0.21 -12.80
CA SER A 97 -6.14 -0.58 -13.45
C SER A 97 -6.33 -0.18 -14.92
N VAL A 98 -6.93 -1.05 -15.74
CA VAL A 98 -7.24 -0.74 -17.16
C VAL A 98 -7.98 0.59 -17.35
N LYS A 99 -8.77 1.02 -16.35
CA LYS A 99 -9.46 2.31 -16.34
C LYS A 99 -8.52 3.53 -16.35
N GLY A 100 -7.22 3.32 -16.18
CA GLY A 100 -6.17 4.36 -16.29
C GLY A 100 -6.07 5.27 -15.07
N VAL A 101 -6.87 5.05 -14.03
CA VAL A 101 -6.79 5.83 -12.80
C VAL A 101 -5.72 5.23 -11.90
N GLY A 102 -4.55 5.87 -11.87
CA GLY A 102 -3.50 5.58 -10.91
C GLY A 102 -3.97 5.94 -9.50
N VAL A 103 -3.82 5.02 -8.56
CA VAL A 103 -4.17 5.26 -7.15
C VAL A 103 -2.89 5.54 -6.38
N ASN A 104 -2.75 6.76 -5.90
CA ASN A 104 -1.67 7.11 -4.99
C ASN A 104 -2.09 6.80 -3.55
N TYR A 105 -1.52 5.76 -2.94
CA TYR A 105 -1.83 5.39 -1.55
C TYR A 105 -1.58 6.53 -0.56
N PHE A 106 -0.64 7.44 -0.86
CA PHE A 106 -0.43 8.64 -0.06
C PHE A 106 -1.71 9.47 0.07
N ASP A 107 -2.50 9.62 -1.00
CA ASP A 107 -3.77 10.38 -0.95
C ASP A 107 -4.81 9.74 -0.02
N PHE A 108 -4.70 8.44 0.23
CA PHE A 108 -5.61 7.72 1.12
C PHE A 108 -5.22 7.83 2.59
N TYR A 109 -3.92 7.97 2.86
CA TYR A 109 -3.36 7.96 4.21
C TYR A 109 -2.65 9.27 4.57
N HIS A 110 -2.86 10.32 3.79
CA HIS A 110 -2.20 11.63 3.93
C HIS A 110 -2.32 12.23 5.34
N PHE A 111 -3.39 11.92 6.08
CA PHE A 111 -3.55 12.36 7.47
C PHE A 111 -2.48 11.74 8.38
N LEU A 112 -2.16 10.46 8.19
CA LEU A 112 -1.16 9.74 8.98
C LEU A 112 0.25 10.25 8.68
N GLU A 113 0.53 10.56 7.41
CA GLU A 113 1.77 11.24 7.01
C GLU A 113 1.95 12.57 7.75
N GLY A 114 0.86 13.33 7.91
CA GLY A 114 0.86 14.56 8.69
C GLY A 114 1.22 14.37 10.16
N ILE A 115 0.78 13.27 10.78
CA ILE A 115 1.14 12.93 12.18
C ILE A 115 2.65 12.73 12.31
N VAL A 116 3.29 12.14 11.30
CA VAL A 116 4.75 11.94 11.30
C VAL A 116 5.48 13.27 11.19
N PHE A 117 4.99 14.19 10.35
CA PHE A 117 5.54 15.52 10.15
C PHE A 117 4.76 16.60 10.91
N TYR A 118 4.47 16.35 12.20
CA TYR A 118 3.51 17.14 12.97
C TYR A 118 3.81 18.66 12.99
N ASP A 119 5.08 19.02 13.23
CA ASP A 119 5.51 20.42 13.35
C ASP A 119 5.40 21.19 12.02
N ASP A 120 5.50 20.48 10.89
CA ASP A 120 5.41 21.07 9.55
C ASP A 120 4.04 20.86 8.90
N TRP A 121 3.12 20.14 9.55
CA TRP A 121 1.86 19.69 8.96
C TRP A 121 1.10 20.83 8.28
N SER A 122 0.97 21.99 8.94
CA SER A 122 0.27 23.15 8.40
C SER A 122 0.82 23.64 7.05
N LYS A 123 2.14 23.53 6.84
CA LYS A 123 2.82 23.94 5.59
C LYS A 123 2.62 22.93 4.46
N LEU A 124 2.38 21.67 4.83
CA LEU A 124 2.21 20.55 3.90
C LEU A 124 0.80 20.46 3.32
N ILE A 125 -0.18 21.21 3.85
CA ILE A 125 -1.57 21.18 3.38
C ILE A 125 -1.69 21.78 1.98
N ASP A 126 -2.36 21.05 1.09
CA ASP A 126 -2.81 21.53 -0.22
C ASP A 126 -4.16 22.25 -0.06
N GLU A 127 -4.09 23.57 0.12
CA GLU A 127 -5.26 24.44 0.26
C GLU A 127 -6.18 24.45 -0.97
N ASN A 128 -5.67 24.07 -2.15
CA ASN A 128 -6.47 24.00 -3.38
C ASN A 128 -7.25 22.69 -3.50
N SER A 129 -6.90 21.67 -2.71
CA SER A 129 -7.57 20.38 -2.77
C SER A 129 -8.92 20.40 -2.04
N ARG A 130 -9.93 19.72 -2.62
CA ARG A 130 -11.30 19.67 -2.06
C ARG A 130 -11.32 19.23 -0.60
N HIS A 131 -10.45 18.30 -0.20
CA HIS A 131 -10.42 17.75 1.15
C HIS A 131 -9.22 18.19 2.00
N LYS A 132 -8.45 19.20 1.56
CA LYS A 132 -7.24 19.70 2.24
C LYS A 132 -6.25 18.57 2.54
N LYS A 133 -5.91 17.78 1.51
CA LYS A 133 -4.93 16.71 1.64
C LYS A 133 -3.53 17.27 1.84
N ILE A 134 -2.61 16.40 2.26
CA ILE A 134 -1.19 16.75 2.26
C ILE A 134 -0.66 16.72 0.82
N LYS A 135 0.13 17.73 0.45
CA LYS A 135 0.85 17.80 -0.82
C LYS A 135 1.76 16.58 -0.95
N ASN A 136 1.71 15.93 -2.10
CA ASN A 136 2.58 14.81 -2.42
C ASN A 136 3.20 14.95 -3.81
N GLY A 137 4.32 14.27 -3.98
CA GLY A 137 5.04 14.23 -5.25
C GLY A 137 4.34 13.38 -6.31
N LYS A 138 4.85 13.48 -7.54
CA LYS A 138 4.49 12.56 -8.61
C LYS A 138 5.06 11.17 -8.30
N SER A 139 4.32 10.14 -8.66
CA SER A 139 4.76 8.74 -8.58
C SER A 139 4.66 8.11 -9.95
N GLU A 140 5.78 7.57 -10.45
CA GLU A 140 5.83 6.87 -11.73
C GLU A 140 4.91 5.64 -11.73
N TRP A 141 4.69 5.04 -10.54
CA TRP A 141 3.76 3.92 -10.33
C TRP A 141 2.28 4.32 -10.49
N CYS A 142 1.97 5.63 -10.49
CA CYS A 142 0.64 6.15 -10.75
C CYS A 142 0.51 6.74 -12.16
N ASN A 143 1.56 6.70 -12.98
CA ASN A 143 1.58 7.26 -14.32
C ASN A 143 1.72 6.17 -15.39
N LYS A 144 0.69 6.04 -16.24
CA LYS A 144 0.65 5.01 -17.30
C LYS A 144 1.80 5.14 -18.30
N GLY A 145 2.33 6.34 -18.53
CA GLY A 145 3.47 6.57 -19.43
C GLY A 145 4.83 6.26 -18.81
N GLU A 146 4.93 6.15 -17.49
CA GLU A 146 6.21 5.99 -16.76
C GLU A 146 6.33 4.60 -16.10
N ILE A 147 5.22 3.93 -15.82
CA ILE A 147 5.19 2.68 -15.05
C ILE A 147 6.00 1.54 -15.69
N HIS A 148 6.00 1.41 -17.03
CA HIS A 148 6.85 0.43 -17.72
C HIS A 148 8.34 0.72 -17.49
N GLY A 149 8.74 1.99 -17.46
CA GLY A 149 10.11 2.40 -17.16
C GLY A 149 10.49 2.08 -15.72
N ALA A 150 9.57 2.29 -14.77
CA ALA A 150 9.77 1.95 -13.36
C ALA A 150 10.00 0.44 -13.17
N PHE A 151 9.16 -0.40 -13.79
CA PHE A 151 9.35 -1.86 -13.78
C PHE A 151 10.67 -2.29 -14.43
N ALA A 152 11.04 -1.70 -15.57
CA ALA A 152 12.28 -2.03 -16.26
C ALA A 152 13.52 -1.79 -15.38
N ARG A 153 13.58 -0.63 -14.71
CA ARG A 153 14.67 -0.32 -13.75
C ARG A 153 14.67 -1.25 -12.55
N LEU A 154 13.49 -1.58 -12.02
CA LEU A 154 13.36 -2.50 -10.90
C LEU A 154 13.87 -3.90 -11.27
N PHE A 155 13.47 -4.44 -12.41
CA PHE A 155 13.89 -5.77 -12.85
C PHE A 155 15.39 -5.83 -13.18
N ASP A 156 15.96 -4.77 -13.78
CA ASP A 156 17.40 -4.71 -14.03
C ASP A 156 18.20 -4.68 -12.72
N LYS A 157 17.76 -3.90 -11.71
CA LYS A 157 18.41 -3.85 -10.39
C LYS A 157 18.56 -5.23 -9.76
N PHE A 158 17.55 -6.09 -9.94
CA PHE A 158 17.48 -7.42 -9.34
C PHE A 158 17.66 -8.55 -10.36
N LYS A 159 18.33 -8.30 -11.49
CA LYS A 159 18.51 -9.28 -12.56
C LYS A 159 19.25 -10.55 -12.15
N ASN A 160 20.02 -10.51 -11.06
CA ASN A 160 20.74 -11.68 -10.54
C ASN A 160 19.98 -12.46 -9.44
N SER A 161 18.77 -12.04 -9.06
CA SER A 161 17.92 -12.68 -8.04
C SER A 161 16.74 -13.42 -8.69
N ILE A 162 16.15 -14.41 -8.01
CA ILE A 162 14.81 -14.88 -8.41
C ILE A 162 13.81 -13.74 -8.19
N LEU A 163 12.96 -13.47 -9.17
CA LEU A 163 11.92 -12.43 -9.06
C LEU A 163 10.55 -13.08 -8.91
N VAL A 164 9.80 -12.66 -7.91
CA VAL A 164 8.41 -13.07 -7.69
C VAL A 164 7.56 -11.81 -7.68
N VAL A 165 6.77 -11.60 -8.74
CA VAL A 165 5.94 -10.40 -8.90
C VAL A 165 4.49 -10.75 -8.59
N SER A 166 3.94 -10.14 -7.54
CA SER A 166 2.51 -10.12 -7.24
C SER A 166 1.85 -8.99 -8.01
N TYR A 167 0.75 -9.30 -8.70
CA TYR A 167 0.08 -8.34 -9.56
C TYR A 167 -1.37 -8.72 -9.82
N ARG A 168 -2.15 -7.79 -10.38
CA ARG A 168 -3.51 -8.06 -10.83
C ARG A 168 -3.60 -8.24 -12.32
N ASP A 169 -4.51 -9.12 -12.76
CA ASP A 169 -4.71 -9.37 -14.18
C ASP A 169 -5.30 -8.19 -14.97
N ASP A 170 -5.89 -7.21 -14.28
CA ASP A 170 -6.41 -5.96 -14.83
C ASP A 170 -5.45 -4.76 -14.68
N GLY A 171 -4.19 -5.00 -14.31
CA GLY A 171 -3.16 -3.97 -14.18
C GLY A 171 -2.51 -3.57 -15.51
N THR A 172 -1.93 -2.37 -15.53
CA THR A 172 -1.04 -1.86 -16.57
C THR A 172 0.34 -1.61 -15.94
N PRO A 173 1.45 -2.21 -16.42
CA PRO A 173 1.56 -3.10 -17.58
C PRO A 173 0.76 -4.39 -17.42
N THR A 174 0.33 -4.98 -18.53
CA THR A 174 -0.37 -6.26 -18.56
C THR A 174 0.54 -7.40 -18.11
N ILE A 175 -0.04 -8.53 -17.70
CA ILE A 175 0.73 -9.71 -17.31
C ILE A 175 1.67 -10.20 -18.43
N SER A 176 1.23 -10.12 -19.70
CA SER A 176 2.08 -10.49 -20.83
C SER A 176 3.28 -9.55 -20.97
N GLU A 177 3.05 -8.24 -20.88
CA GLU A 177 4.12 -7.25 -20.93
C GLU A 177 5.12 -7.45 -19.79
N LEU A 178 4.65 -7.67 -18.56
CA LEU A 178 5.51 -7.97 -17.42
C LEU A 178 6.34 -9.23 -17.66
N ALA A 179 5.73 -10.30 -18.17
CA ALA A 179 6.44 -11.53 -18.49
C ALA A 179 7.51 -11.31 -19.57
N ASP A 180 7.22 -10.53 -20.61
CA ASP A 180 8.18 -10.24 -21.69
C ASP A 180 9.32 -9.33 -21.20
N MET A 181 9.04 -8.39 -20.30
CA MET A 181 10.08 -7.60 -19.63
C MET A 181 11.01 -8.49 -18.78
N LEU A 182 10.45 -9.44 -18.02
CA LEU A 182 11.21 -10.37 -17.20
C LEU A 182 12.09 -11.31 -18.03
N LYS A 183 11.59 -11.82 -19.16
CA LYS A 183 12.35 -12.69 -20.09
C LYS A 183 13.63 -12.05 -20.64
N LYS A 184 13.75 -10.71 -20.61
CA LYS A 184 15.01 -10.02 -20.99
C LYS A 184 16.17 -10.35 -20.05
N HIS A 185 15.87 -10.73 -18.80
CA HIS A 185 16.86 -11.00 -17.77
C HIS A 185 16.82 -12.45 -17.24
N LYS A 186 15.75 -13.21 -17.56
CA LYS A 186 15.42 -14.49 -16.92
C LYS A 186 15.22 -15.57 -17.96
N LYS A 187 15.69 -16.78 -17.66
CA LYS A 187 15.59 -17.93 -18.59
C LYS A 187 14.20 -18.54 -18.57
N SER A 188 13.53 -18.48 -17.42
CA SER A 188 12.20 -19.06 -17.23
C SER A 188 11.27 -18.06 -16.55
N VAL A 189 10.03 -17.98 -17.03
CA VAL A 189 8.97 -17.17 -16.45
C VAL A 189 7.71 -18.04 -16.36
N GLU A 190 7.21 -18.22 -15.14
CA GLU A 190 6.01 -18.99 -14.83
C GLU A 190 4.92 -18.06 -14.29
N ILE A 191 3.67 -18.26 -14.73
CA ILE A 191 2.52 -17.43 -14.33
C ILE A 191 1.52 -18.32 -13.60
N LYS A 192 1.18 -17.94 -12.37
CA LYS A 192 0.12 -18.56 -11.56
C LYS A 192 -1.01 -17.56 -11.37
N LYS A 193 -2.27 -18.03 -11.46
CA LYS A 193 -3.45 -17.18 -11.29
C LYS A 193 -4.33 -17.74 -10.17
N LEU A 194 -4.80 -16.86 -9.29
CA LEU A 194 -5.76 -17.15 -8.25
C LEU A 194 -7.04 -16.35 -8.52
N ASN A 195 -8.18 -17.03 -8.57
CA ASN A 195 -9.47 -16.35 -8.67
C ASN A 195 -9.75 -15.65 -7.33
N TYR A 196 -9.90 -14.33 -7.33
CA TYR A 196 -10.18 -13.57 -6.13
C TYR A 196 -11.36 -12.62 -6.35
N LYS A 197 -12.44 -12.79 -5.58
CA LYS A 197 -13.63 -11.93 -5.68
C LYS A 197 -13.60 -10.90 -4.56
N TYR A 198 -13.36 -9.65 -4.91
CA TYR A 198 -13.52 -8.53 -3.98
C TYR A 198 -15.00 -8.35 -3.62
N VAL A 199 -15.30 -8.25 -2.32
CA VAL A 199 -16.68 -8.19 -1.75
C VAL A 199 -17.54 -7.09 -2.38
N LEU A 200 -16.93 -6.00 -2.84
CA LEU A 200 -17.59 -4.83 -3.41
C LEU A 200 -17.33 -4.65 -4.92
N SER A 201 -16.69 -5.61 -5.59
CA SER A 201 -16.42 -5.55 -7.03
C SER A 201 -17.45 -6.35 -7.81
N ASN A 202 -18.03 -5.73 -8.83
CA ASN A 202 -18.85 -6.41 -9.84
C ASN A 202 -18.00 -7.15 -10.88
N GLY A 203 -16.67 -6.95 -10.89
CA GLY A 203 -15.73 -7.58 -11.81
C GLY A 203 -15.05 -8.82 -11.22
N ASN A 204 -14.77 -9.81 -12.08
CA ASN A 204 -13.94 -10.97 -11.78
C ASN A 204 -12.47 -10.65 -12.11
N THR A 205 -11.75 -10.04 -11.17
CA THR A 205 -10.30 -9.84 -11.28
C THR A 205 -9.57 -11.05 -10.68
N LYS A 206 -8.40 -11.38 -11.20
CA LYS A 206 -7.54 -12.45 -10.66
C LYS A 206 -6.27 -11.86 -10.11
N GLU A 207 -5.85 -12.37 -8.96
CA GLU A 207 -4.51 -12.14 -8.46
C GLU A 207 -3.56 -13.06 -9.23
N VAL A 208 -2.41 -12.52 -9.61
CA VAL A 208 -1.42 -13.17 -10.46
C VAL A 208 -0.06 -13.14 -9.77
N LEU A 209 0.61 -14.29 -9.77
CA LEU A 209 1.97 -14.42 -9.32
C LEU A 209 2.84 -14.80 -10.52
N ILE A 210 3.83 -13.97 -10.84
CA ILE A 210 4.81 -14.22 -11.91
C ILE A 210 6.14 -14.59 -11.25
N ILE A 211 6.63 -15.80 -11.49
CA ILE A 211 7.88 -16.33 -10.92
C ILE A 211 8.90 -16.39 -12.05
N ALA A 212 10.01 -15.66 -11.92
CA ALA A 212 11.03 -15.56 -12.94
C ALA A 212 12.42 -15.96 -12.39
N LYS A 213 13.05 -16.93 -13.07
CA LYS A 213 14.32 -17.56 -12.69
C LYS A 213 15.37 -17.38 -13.77
#